data_AF-A0A7V4SQS1-F1
#
_entry.id   AF-A0A7V4SQS1-F1
#
_cell.length_a   1.000
_cell.length_b   1.000
_cell.length_c   1.000
_cell.angle_alpha   90.00
_cell.angle_beta   90.00
_cell.angle_gamma   90.00
#
_symmetry.space_group_name_H-M   'P 1'
#
loop_
_entity.id
_entity.type
_entity.pdbx_description
1 polymer ?
#
loop_
_entity_poly.entity_id
_entity_poly.type
_entity_poly.pdbx_seq_one_letter_code
_entity_poly.pdbx_strand_id
1 'polypeptide(L)'
;MAADVLALSPEEQAMLAGAHGPAVQRAMEMVVALARIYGARGLVEIKSAQVAGVSYANIGDSGLAFLSHWADEGAKVRAPALLNPAGMDLQAWREMGVPEDFAAKQLALVQVYARMGVKATCTCAPYLLPTNPLPAL
;
A
#
# COMPACT_ATOMS: atom_id res chain seq x y z
N MET A 1 27.63 22.47 8.63
CA MET A 1 27.14 21.09 8.84
C MET A 1 26.85 20.52 7.47
N ALA A 2 27.55 19.47 7.04
CA ALA A 2 27.23 18.83 5.78
C ALA A 2 25.80 18.27 5.89
N ALA A 3 24.91 18.63 4.96
CA ALA A 3 23.64 17.93 4.85
C ALA A 3 23.98 16.44 4.68
N ASP A 4 23.50 15.60 5.58
CA ASP A 4 23.66 14.15 5.48
C ASP A 4 23.02 13.73 4.15
N VAL A 5 23.85 13.41 3.16
CA VAL A 5 23.37 13.14 1.80
C VAL A 5 22.71 11.77 1.81
N LEU A 6 21.40 11.73 1.57
CA LEU A 6 20.66 10.49 1.38
C LEU A 6 21.27 9.70 0.22
N ALA A 7 21.89 8.56 0.52
CA ALA A 7 22.45 7.66 -0.46
C ALA A 7 21.33 6.78 -1.04
N LEU A 8 21.16 6.86 -2.37
CA LEU A 8 20.25 6.03 -3.14
C LEU A 8 21.07 5.11 -4.05
N SER A 9 20.66 3.85 -4.14
CA SER A 9 21.17 2.87 -5.10
C SER A 9 20.85 3.28 -6.55
N PRO A 10 21.54 2.69 -7.56
CA PRO A 10 21.24 2.97 -8.96
C PRO A 10 19.78 2.72 -9.35
N GLU A 11 19.17 1.65 -8.84
CA GLU A 11 17.77 1.33 -9.09
C GLU A 11 16.83 2.38 -8.46
N GLU A 12 17.10 2.81 -7.22
CA GLU A 12 16.32 3.86 -6.54
C GLU A 12 16.44 5.22 -7.25
N GLN A 13 17.62 5.54 -7.79
CA GLN A 13 17.83 6.71 -8.63
C GLN A 13 17.04 6.61 -9.95
N ALA A 14 17.02 5.43 -10.58
CA ALA A 14 16.24 5.19 -11.79
C ALA A 14 14.73 5.30 -11.54
N MET A 15 14.25 4.78 -10.41
CA MET A 15 12.86 4.97 -9.96
C MET A 15 12.53 6.46 -9.77
N LEU A 16 13.38 7.20 -9.06
CA LEU A 16 13.19 8.64 -8.84
C LEU A 16 13.25 9.47 -10.13
N ALA A 17 14.05 9.04 -11.11
CA ALA A 17 14.15 9.66 -12.43
C ALA A 17 13.00 9.28 -13.39
N GLY A 18 12.09 8.39 -12.98
CA GLY A 18 10.92 8.00 -13.77
C GLY A 18 11.14 6.87 -14.77
N ALA A 19 12.26 6.15 -14.71
CA ALA A 19 12.55 5.02 -15.61
C ALA A 19 11.53 3.87 -15.52
N HIS A 20 10.78 3.81 -14.41
CA HIS A 20 9.76 2.78 -14.14
C HIS A 20 8.32 3.31 -14.23
N GLY A 21 8.14 4.47 -14.88
CA GLY A 21 6.84 5.10 -15.08
C GLY A 21 6.41 6.02 -13.94
N PRO A 22 5.34 6.80 -14.17
CA PRO A 22 4.96 7.94 -13.33
C PRO A 22 4.50 7.53 -11.92
N ALA A 23 3.82 6.39 -11.77
CA ALA A 23 3.37 5.92 -10.46
C ALA A 23 4.54 5.54 -9.54
N VAL A 24 5.56 4.86 -10.09
CA VAL A 24 6.76 4.50 -9.33
C VAL A 24 7.59 5.74 -9.00
N GLN A 25 7.71 6.67 -9.94
CA GLN A 25 8.37 7.95 -9.71
C GLN A 25 7.73 8.69 -8.52
N ARG A 26 6.41 8.88 -8.57
CA ARG A 26 5.64 9.58 -7.53
C ARG A 26 5.77 8.88 -6.16
N ALA A 27 5.73 7.54 -6.13
CA ALA A 27 5.95 6.77 -4.91
C ALA A 27 7.36 6.99 -4.35
N MET A 28 8.38 6.97 -5.22
CA MET A 28 9.77 7.17 -4.84
C MET A 28 10.03 8.60 -4.34
N GLU A 29 9.42 9.60 -4.96
CA GLU A 29 9.46 11.00 -4.49
C GLU A 29 8.92 11.11 -3.06
N MET A 30 7.80 10.46 -2.74
CA MET A 30 7.24 10.42 -1.38
C MET A 30 8.20 9.77 -0.37
N VAL A 31 8.78 8.62 -0.73
CA VAL A 31 9.75 7.89 0.12
C VAL A 31 11.00 8.73 0.37
N VAL A 32 11.57 9.35 -0.67
CA VAL A 32 12.74 10.23 -0.57
C VAL A 32 12.44 11.47 0.25
N ALA A 33 11.26 12.07 0.10
CA ALA A 33 10.84 13.21 0.91
C ALA A 33 10.79 12.85 2.40
N LEU A 34 10.18 11.71 2.75
CA LEU A 34 10.15 11.21 4.13
C LEU A 34 11.57 10.90 4.65
N ALA A 35 12.39 10.22 3.85
CA ALA A 35 13.77 9.91 4.21
C ALA A 35 14.58 11.18 4.55
N ARG A 36 14.41 12.25 3.76
CA ARG A 36 15.03 13.56 4.04
C ARG A 36 14.50 14.20 5.32
N ILE A 37 13.17 14.18 5.54
CA ILE A 37 12.55 14.70 6.77
C ILE A 37 13.11 14.01 8.01
N TYR A 38 13.30 12.69 7.95
CA TYR A 38 13.82 11.90 9.06
C TYR A 38 15.35 11.86 9.15
N GLY A 39 16.08 12.54 8.25
CA GLY A 39 17.55 12.52 8.24
C GLY A 39 18.14 11.14 7.96
N ALA A 40 17.46 10.31 7.16
CA ALA A 40 17.93 8.98 6.80
C ALA A 40 19.17 9.07 5.89
N ARG A 41 20.15 8.20 6.13
CA ARG A 41 21.37 8.10 5.31
C ARG A 41 21.18 7.26 4.04
N GLY A 42 20.15 6.41 4.02
CA GLY A 42 19.81 5.53 2.90
C GLY A 42 18.48 4.84 3.16
N LEU A 43 17.97 4.14 2.16
CA LEU A 43 16.74 3.36 2.27
C LEU A 43 17.05 1.88 2.59
N VAL A 44 16.06 1.18 3.12
CA VAL A 44 16.15 -0.26 3.40
C VAL A 44 15.17 -0.98 2.48
N GLU A 45 15.69 -1.95 1.72
CA GLU A 45 14.87 -2.81 0.88
C GLU A 45 13.96 -3.70 1.74
N ILE A 46 12.65 -3.66 1.50
CA ILE A 46 11.69 -4.54 2.15
C ILE A 46 11.42 -5.79 1.29
N LYS A 47 11.20 -6.95 1.93
CA LYS A 47 10.82 -8.18 1.23
C LYS A 47 9.31 -8.38 1.11
N SER A 48 8.54 -7.68 1.93
CA SER A 48 7.08 -7.65 1.87
C SER A 48 6.54 -6.45 2.65
N ALA A 49 5.27 -6.11 2.44
CA ALA A 49 4.55 -5.11 3.21
C ALA A 49 3.14 -5.60 3.59
N GLN A 50 2.65 -5.17 4.74
CA GLN A 50 1.25 -5.28 5.09
C GLN A 50 0.65 -3.87 5.12
N VAL A 51 -0.26 -3.58 4.19
CA VAL A 51 -0.85 -2.24 4.04
C VAL A 51 -1.91 -2.05 5.11
N ALA A 52 -1.74 -1.04 5.96
CA ALA A 52 -2.65 -0.69 7.06
C ALA A 52 -3.52 0.53 6.73
N GLY A 53 -4.49 0.84 7.60
CA GLY A 53 -5.38 1.98 7.43
C GLY A 53 -6.40 1.82 6.31
N VAL A 54 -6.70 0.59 5.89
CA VAL A 54 -7.48 0.25 4.68
C VAL A 54 -9.01 0.29 4.88
N SER A 55 -9.46 0.79 6.03
CA SER A 55 -10.88 0.94 6.32
C SER A 55 -11.42 2.20 5.64
N TYR A 56 -12.60 2.10 5.06
CA TYR A 56 -13.31 3.24 4.47
C TYR A 56 -13.62 4.31 5.54
N ALA A 57 -13.80 3.93 6.80
CA ALA A 57 -13.97 4.88 7.91
C ALA A 57 -12.75 5.80 8.12
N ASN A 58 -11.55 5.34 7.72
CA ASN A 58 -10.30 6.10 7.85
C ASN A 58 -9.97 6.87 6.57
N ILE A 59 -10.11 6.22 5.42
CA ILE A 59 -9.67 6.72 4.11
C ILE A 59 -10.71 7.63 3.44
N GLY A 60 -12.00 7.36 3.66
CA GLY A 60 -13.11 8.09 3.09
C GLY A 60 -13.12 8.13 1.55
N ASP A 61 -13.98 8.99 1.00
CA ASP A 61 -14.14 9.12 -0.46
C ASP A 61 -12.88 9.63 -1.15
N SER A 62 -12.16 10.57 -0.52
CA SER A 62 -10.95 11.15 -1.09
C SER A 62 -9.84 10.11 -1.25
N GLY A 63 -9.65 9.24 -0.26
CA GLY A 63 -8.63 8.21 -0.36
C GLY A 63 -9.04 7.06 -1.28
N LEU A 64 -10.34 6.73 -1.38
CA LEU A 64 -10.83 5.81 -2.42
C LEU A 64 -10.57 6.37 -3.82
N ALA A 65 -10.89 7.64 -4.07
CA ALA A 65 -10.61 8.30 -5.35
C ALA A 65 -9.11 8.35 -5.66
N PHE A 66 -8.28 8.68 -4.67
CA PHE A 66 -6.83 8.69 -4.80
C PHE A 66 -6.27 7.32 -5.21
N LEU A 67 -6.66 6.26 -4.51
CA LEU A 67 -6.20 4.90 -4.83
C LEU A 67 -6.73 4.42 -6.18
N SER A 68 -7.98 4.79 -6.52
CA SER A 68 -8.58 4.44 -7.80
C SER A 68 -7.81 5.07 -8.96
N HIS A 69 -7.45 6.35 -8.83
CA HIS A 69 -6.62 7.05 -9.80
C HIS A 69 -5.26 6.35 -10.01
N TRP A 70 -4.58 5.94 -8.94
CA TRP A 70 -3.34 5.17 -9.05
C TRP A 70 -3.54 3.83 -9.77
N ALA A 71 -4.60 3.11 -9.43
CA ALA A 71 -4.93 1.84 -10.08
C ALA A 71 -5.26 2.02 -11.57
N ASP A 72 -5.92 3.12 -11.94
CA ASP A 72 -6.27 3.49 -13.32
C ASP A 72 -5.03 3.92 -14.13
N GLU A 73 -4.05 4.56 -13.50
CA GLU A 73 -2.72 4.81 -14.08
C GLU A 73 -1.85 3.54 -14.19
N GLY A 74 -2.39 2.38 -13.82
CA GLY A 74 -1.70 1.08 -13.93
C GLY A 74 -0.67 0.83 -12.83
N ALA A 75 -0.71 1.57 -11.72
CA ALA A 75 0.19 1.35 -10.61
C ALA A 75 0.10 -0.09 -10.07
N LYS A 76 1.25 -0.71 -9.83
CA LYS A 76 1.37 -2.05 -9.25
C LYS A 76 2.34 -2.05 -8.08
N VAL A 77 2.05 -2.87 -7.08
CA VAL A 77 3.01 -3.14 -6.01
C VAL A 77 4.28 -3.79 -6.56
N ARG A 78 5.43 -3.41 -6.00
CA ARG A 78 6.77 -3.89 -6.39
C ARG A 78 7.35 -4.92 -5.41
N ALA A 79 6.78 -5.01 -4.20
CA ALA A 79 7.06 -6.07 -3.23
C ALA A 79 5.75 -6.81 -2.91
N PRO A 80 5.78 -8.10 -2.52
CA PRO A 80 4.61 -8.80 -2.02
C PRO A 80 3.87 -7.97 -0.95
N ALA A 81 2.62 -7.62 -1.24
CA ALA A 81 1.81 -6.78 -0.37
C ALA A 81 0.55 -7.52 0.06
N LEU A 82 0.22 -7.40 1.35
CA LEU A 82 -0.94 -8.03 1.99
C LEU A 82 -1.82 -6.94 2.59
N LEU A 83 -3.13 -7.14 2.60
CA LEU A 83 -4.07 -6.17 3.15
C LEU A 83 -4.38 -6.50 4.63
N ASN A 84 -4.28 -5.47 5.49
CA ASN A 84 -4.85 -5.52 6.84
C ASN A 84 -6.37 -5.71 6.81
N PRO A 85 -7.02 -5.99 7.95
CA PRO A 85 -8.46 -6.11 8.02
C PRO A 85 -9.16 -4.89 7.41
N ALA A 86 -10.21 -5.16 6.62
CA ALA A 86 -11.10 -4.13 6.13
C ALA A 86 -11.88 -3.50 7.30
N GLY A 87 -12.56 -2.38 7.05
CA GLY A 87 -13.40 -1.71 8.04
C GLY A 87 -14.67 -2.47 8.43
N MET A 88 -14.89 -3.67 7.88
CA MET A 88 -16.01 -4.56 8.18
C MET A 88 -15.65 -6.01 7.80
N ASP A 89 -16.45 -6.96 8.26
CA ASP A 89 -16.40 -8.33 7.75
C ASP A 89 -16.84 -8.37 6.28
N LEU A 90 -16.07 -9.00 5.39
CA LEU A 90 -16.39 -8.97 3.96
C LEU A 90 -17.57 -9.87 3.56
N GLN A 91 -17.98 -10.80 4.42
CA GLN A 91 -19.03 -11.79 4.15
C GLN A 91 -20.28 -11.52 5.01
N ALA A 92 -20.11 -11.33 6.31
CA ALA A 92 -21.19 -11.23 7.29
C ALA A 92 -21.62 -9.79 7.60
N TRP A 93 -21.09 -8.77 6.89
CA TRP A 93 -21.41 -7.36 7.19
C TRP A 93 -22.91 -7.04 7.25
N ARG A 94 -23.74 -7.71 6.43
CA ARG A 94 -25.20 -7.54 6.45
C ARG A 94 -25.81 -8.00 7.78
N GLU A 95 -25.41 -9.18 8.24
CA GLU A 95 -25.86 -9.76 9.51
C GLU A 95 -25.38 -8.92 10.71
N MET A 96 -24.22 -8.30 10.56
CA MET A 96 -23.67 -7.35 11.54
C MET A 96 -24.30 -5.95 11.47
N GLY A 97 -25.26 -5.72 10.57
CA GLY A 97 -25.97 -4.44 10.45
C GLY A 97 -25.13 -3.29 9.89
N VAL A 98 -24.08 -3.60 9.12
CA VAL A 98 -23.27 -2.55 8.46
C VAL A 98 -24.09 -1.89 7.34
N PRO A 99 -24.14 -0.55 7.27
CA PRO A 99 -24.84 0.17 6.21
C PRO A 99 -24.36 -0.21 4.80
N GLU A 100 -25.30 -0.37 3.86
CA GLU A 100 -24.98 -0.81 2.49
C GLU A 100 -24.06 0.15 1.74
N ASP A 101 -24.19 1.45 1.98
CA ASP A 101 -23.35 2.50 1.39
C ASP A 101 -21.90 2.39 1.87
N PHE A 102 -21.69 2.20 3.17
CA PHE A 102 -20.38 1.92 3.76
C PHE A 102 -19.79 0.65 3.16
N ALA A 103 -20.59 -0.42 3.10
CA ALA A 103 -20.15 -1.71 2.60
C ALA A 103 -19.73 -1.66 1.13
N ALA A 104 -20.52 -0.99 0.28
CA ALA A 104 -20.20 -0.81 -1.13
C ALA A 104 -18.85 -0.09 -1.31
N LYS A 105 -18.60 0.97 -0.53
CA LYS A 105 -17.35 1.74 -0.61
C LYS A 105 -16.16 0.98 -0.05
N GLN A 106 -16.34 0.25 1.05
CA GLN A 106 -15.30 -0.62 1.60
C GLN A 106 -14.92 -1.75 0.63
N LEU A 107 -15.89 -2.37 -0.04
CA LEU A 107 -15.65 -3.39 -1.05
C LEU A 107 -14.94 -2.80 -2.29
N ALA A 108 -15.36 -1.62 -2.74
CA ALA A 108 -14.67 -0.91 -3.83
C ALA A 108 -13.20 -0.64 -3.48
N LEU A 109 -12.92 -0.21 -2.24
CA LEU A 109 -11.56 0.01 -1.76
C LEU A 109 -10.71 -1.26 -1.78
N VAL A 110 -11.25 -2.39 -1.34
CA VAL A 110 -10.57 -3.70 -1.42
C VAL A 110 -10.29 -4.09 -2.87
N GLN A 111 -11.23 -3.85 -3.79
CA GLN A 111 -11.06 -4.13 -5.22
C GLN A 111 -9.96 -3.26 -5.86
N VAL A 112 -9.88 -1.98 -5.49
CA VAL A 112 -8.81 -1.09 -5.95
C VAL A 112 -7.43 -1.59 -5.54
N TYR A 113 -7.27 -2.01 -4.28
CA TYR A 113 -6.02 -2.63 -3.82
C TYR A 113 -5.70 -3.93 -4.58
N ALA A 114 -6.69 -4.79 -4.83
CA ALA A 114 -6.52 -6.01 -5.61
C ALA A 114 -6.08 -5.71 -7.05
N ARG A 115 -6.66 -4.69 -7.70
CA ARG A 115 -6.23 -4.21 -9.02
C ARG A 115 -4.77 -3.75 -9.04
N MET A 116 -4.26 -3.21 -7.94
CA MET A 116 -2.84 -2.82 -7.78
C MET A 116 -1.92 -4.00 -7.45
N GLY A 117 -2.44 -5.23 -7.33
CA GLY A 117 -1.67 -6.43 -7.03
C GLY A 117 -1.46 -6.71 -5.54
N VAL A 118 -2.16 -5.98 -4.65
CA VAL A 118 -2.18 -6.29 -3.22
C VAL A 118 -3.06 -7.52 -2.99
N LYS A 119 -2.58 -8.49 -2.21
CA LYS A 119 -3.38 -9.64 -1.78
C LYS A 119 -4.38 -9.19 -0.71
N ALA A 120 -5.67 -9.24 -1.03
CA ALA A 120 -6.76 -8.87 -0.13
C ALA A 120 -7.00 -9.90 0.99
N THR A 121 -5.97 -10.21 1.77
CA THR A 121 -6.02 -11.18 2.87
C THR A 121 -6.89 -10.73 4.04
N CYS A 122 -7.07 -9.42 4.19
CA CYS A 122 -7.98 -8.79 5.15
C CYS A 122 -7.84 -9.34 6.58
N THR A 123 -6.60 -9.52 7.03
CA THR A 123 -6.29 -10.05 8.36
C THR A 123 -5.12 -9.29 8.97
N CYS A 124 -5.14 -9.12 10.29
CA CYS A 124 -4.02 -8.58 11.07
C CYS A 124 -2.99 -9.67 11.39
N ALA A 125 -3.32 -10.94 11.16
CA ALA A 125 -2.45 -12.10 11.38
C ALA A 125 -2.04 -12.78 10.06
N PRO A 126 -1.38 -12.06 9.12
CA PRO A 126 -1.02 -12.62 7.82
C PRO A 126 0.04 -13.73 7.91
N TYR A 127 0.79 -13.77 9.01
CA TYR A 127 1.79 -14.79 9.31
C TYR A 127 1.18 -16.18 9.58
N LEU A 128 -0.13 -16.26 9.86
CA LEU A 128 -0.85 -17.53 9.99
C LEU A 128 -1.35 -18.07 8.64
N LEU A 129 -1.22 -17.30 7.55
CA LEU A 129 -1.69 -17.72 6.25
C LEU A 129 -0.70 -18.67 5.59
N PRO A 130 -1.18 -19.73 4.91
CA PRO A 130 -0.32 -20.58 4.07
C PRO A 130 0.39 -19.80 2.95
N THR A 131 -0.15 -18.64 2.60
CA THR A 131 0.35 -17.75 1.54
C THR A 131 1.30 -16.66 2.06
N ASN A 132 1.75 -16.76 3.32
CA ASN A 132 2.73 -15.85 3.91
C ASN A 132 3.97 -15.78 3.00
N PRO A 133 4.34 -14.58 2.50
CA PRO A 133 5.48 -14.43 1.60
C PRO A 133 6.83 -14.54 2.31
N LEU A 134 6.85 -14.58 3.64
CA LEU A 134 8.07 -14.84 4.40
C LEU A 134 8.34 -16.35 4.48
N PRO A 135 9.60 -16.80 4.36
CA PRO A 135 9.93 -18.21 4.54
C PRO A 135 9.47 -18.69 5.92
N ALA A 136 9.01 -19.93 6.01
CA ALA A 136 8.79 -20.58 7.30
C ALA A 136 10.10 -20.52 8.11
N LEU A 137 10.00 -20.05 9.36
CA LEU A 137 11.11 -20.00 10.30
C LEU A 137 11.68 -21.39 10.57
#